data_AF-A0A6F8XH98-F1
#
_entry.id   AF-A0A6F8XH98-F1
#
_cell.length_a   1.000
_cell.length_b   1.000
_cell.length_c   1.000
_cell.angle_alpha   90.00
_cell.angle_beta   90.00
_cell.angle_gamma   90.00
#
_symmetry.space_group_name_H-M   'P 1'
#
loop_
_entity.id
_entity.type
_entity.pdbx_description
1 polymer ?
#
loop_
_entity_poly.entity_id
_entity_poly.type
_entity_poly.pdbx_seq_one_letter_code
_entity_poly.pdbx_strand_id
1 'polypeptide(L)'
;MNSDLNDLIDKYRSDNESVFNTWFINNDERLKAFRSIRRGVQSVINDIKNKEFGNDYKGSSLEFVLNCITEQKQVFIGASHAFYWKPKLRIPDIYENEENKMSFGQFLENCFAAKNEEQILKEIINLDEKKIKGLGPAVANILYFLHPEIIPPFNTAIVNGFNHLFKEKVKLGSWTEYLRMREVILQKTISIKNHCQKI
;
A
#
# COMPACT_ATOMS: atom_id res chain seq x y z
N MET A 1 -23.03 19.01 -4.92
CA MET A 1 -22.05 17.97 -4.54
C MET A 1 -20.78 17.96 -5.39
N ASN A 2 -20.80 18.29 -6.70
CA ASN A 2 -19.55 18.33 -7.49
C ASN A 2 -18.75 19.65 -7.33
N SER A 3 -19.38 20.79 -7.00
CA SER A 3 -18.68 22.07 -6.75
C SER A 3 -17.78 21.99 -5.53
N ASP A 4 -18.28 21.42 -4.43
CA ASP A 4 -17.58 21.39 -3.13
C ASP A 4 -16.29 20.55 -3.16
N LEU A 5 -16.25 19.52 -4.01
CA LEU A 5 -15.06 18.68 -4.16
C LEU A 5 -13.99 19.36 -5.04
N ASN A 6 -14.40 20.04 -6.12
CA ASN A 6 -13.46 20.77 -6.95
C ASN A 6 -12.81 21.91 -6.15
N ASP A 7 -13.60 22.65 -5.37
CA ASP A 7 -13.07 23.69 -4.48
C ASP A 7 -12.10 23.11 -3.43
N LEU A 8 -12.38 21.92 -2.90
CA LEU A 8 -11.48 21.23 -1.98
C LEU A 8 -10.17 20.82 -2.67
N ILE A 9 -10.24 20.30 -3.90
CA ILE A 9 -9.06 19.93 -4.69
C ILE A 9 -8.22 21.17 -4.97
N ASP A 10 -8.83 22.29 -5.36
CA ASP A 10 -8.11 23.52 -5.66
C ASP A 10 -7.44 24.10 -4.41
N LYS A 11 -8.15 24.11 -3.27
CA LYS A 11 -7.56 24.47 -1.97
C LYS A 11 -6.36 23.57 -1.64
N TYR A 12 -6.54 22.26 -1.76
CA TYR A 12 -5.48 21.28 -1.47
C TYR A 12 -4.26 21.44 -2.39
N ARG A 13 -4.46 21.79 -3.67
CA ARG A 13 -3.38 22.09 -4.62
C ARG A 13 -2.69 23.42 -4.36
N SER A 14 -3.43 24.42 -3.88
CA SER A 14 -2.89 25.76 -3.59
C SER A 14 -2.11 25.83 -2.27
N ASP A 15 -2.33 24.88 -1.37
CA ASP A 15 -1.62 24.79 -0.10
C ASP A 15 -0.23 24.19 -0.29
N ASN A 16 0.80 25.01 -0.06
CA ASN A 16 2.22 24.61 -0.19
C ASN A 16 2.64 23.55 0.84
N GLU A 17 1.95 23.44 1.97
CA GLU A 17 2.23 22.44 3.01
C GLU A 17 1.48 21.12 2.77
N SER A 18 0.59 21.08 1.78
CA SER A 18 -0.14 19.88 1.43
C SER A 18 0.77 18.73 1.00
N VAL A 19 0.32 17.50 1.21
CA VAL A 19 1.03 16.30 0.72
C VAL A 19 1.11 16.28 -0.82
N PHE A 20 0.18 16.95 -1.51
CA PHE A 20 0.27 17.16 -2.95
C PHE A 20 1.57 17.87 -3.34
N ASN A 21 1.84 19.03 -2.75
CA ASN A 21 3.02 19.83 -3.09
C ASN A 21 4.31 19.32 -2.45
N THR A 22 4.24 18.78 -1.23
CA THR A 22 5.44 18.36 -0.50
C THR A 22 5.92 16.94 -0.86
N TRP A 23 5.05 16.10 -1.41
CA TRP A 23 5.38 14.69 -1.67
C TRP A 23 5.07 14.21 -3.09
N PHE A 24 3.94 14.58 -3.69
CA PHE A 24 3.58 14.09 -5.02
C PHE A 24 4.28 14.84 -6.17
N ILE A 25 4.46 16.16 -6.04
CA ILE A 25 5.04 17.00 -7.10
C ILE A 25 6.56 17.09 -6.97
N ASN A 26 7.28 16.80 -8.07
CA ASN A 26 8.73 17.02 -8.24
C ASN A 26 9.61 16.55 -7.06
N ASN A 27 9.26 15.42 -6.45
CA ASN A 27 9.96 14.92 -5.28
C ASN A 27 10.91 13.76 -5.64
N ASP A 28 12.21 14.07 -5.74
CA ASP A 28 13.26 13.10 -6.03
C ASP A 28 13.45 12.07 -4.89
N GLU A 29 13.20 12.45 -3.65
CA GLU A 29 13.28 11.55 -2.49
C GLU A 29 12.20 10.47 -2.57
N ARG A 30 10.98 10.84 -2.97
CA ARG A 30 9.90 9.90 -3.26
C ARG A 30 10.34 8.93 -4.35
N LEU A 31 10.88 9.41 -5.48
CA LEU A 31 11.34 8.52 -6.55
C LEU A 31 12.48 7.59 -6.11
N LYS A 32 13.39 8.06 -5.25
CA LYS A 32 14.42 7.22 -4.61
C LYS A 32 13.78 6.15 -3.72
N ALA A 33 12.79 6.51 -2.91
CA ALA A 33 12.06 5.57 -2.05
C ALA A 33 11.37 4.46 -2.89
N PHE A 34 10.69 4.82 -3.98
CA PHE A 34 10.10 3.84 -4.91
C PHE A 34 11.13 2.85 -5.44
N ARG A 35 12.29 3.33 -5.90
CA ARG A 35 13.37 2.45 -6.40
C ARG A 35 13.94 1.56 -5.29
N SER A 36 14.17 2.11 -4.10
CA SER A 36 14.70 1.37 -2.96
C SER A 36 13.73 0.29 -2.47
N ILE A 37 12.45 0.62 -2.34
CA ILE A 37 11.40 -0.32 -1.92
C ILE A 37 11.23 -1.42 -2.97
N ARG A 38 11.17 -1.06 -4.27
CA ARG A 38 11.08 -2.06 -5.34
C ARG A 38 12.27 -3.03 -5.32
N ARG A 39 13.49 -2.55 -5.09
CA ARG A 39 14.68 -3.41 -4.92
C ARG A 39 14.58 -4.27 -3.66
N GLY A 40 14.15 -3.70 -2.52
CA GLY A 40 13.96 -4.45 -1.28
C GLY A 40 12.93 -5.57 -1.42
N VAL A 41 11.83 -5.34 -2.13
CA VAL A 41 10.83 -6.39 -2.42
C VAL A 41 11.43 -7.53 -3.24
N GLN A 42 12.28 -7.22 -4.22
CA GLN A 42 13.01 -8.25 -4.97
C GLN A 42 13.92 -9.08 -4.05
N SER A 43 14.59 -8.46 -3.08
CA SER A 43 15.36 -9.18 -2.06
C SER A 43 14.48 -10.09 -1.21
N VAL A 44 13.32 -9.62 -0.74
CA VAL A 44 12.35 -10.47 0.01
C VAL A 44 11.94 -11.70 -0.79
N ILE A 45 11.62 -11.51 -2.08
CA ILE A 45 11.26 -12.61 -2.97
C ILE A 45 12.41 -13.63 -3.07
N ASN A 46 13.63 -13.15 -3.29
CA ASN A 46 14.81 -14.01 -3.43
C ASN A 46 15.11 -14.78 -2.14
N ASP A 47 15.07 -14.11 -0.99
CA ASP A 47 15.32 -14.74 0.31
C ASP A 47 14.31 -15.86 0.57
N ILE A 48 13.02 -15.64 0.27
CA ILE A 48 11.98 -16.67 0.45
C ILE A 48 12.23 -17.85 -0.48
N LYS A 49 12.52 -17.59 -1.77
CA LYS A 49 12.79 -18.64 -2.77
C LYS A 49 13.99 -19.49 -2.43
N ASN A 50 15.05 -18.87 -1.93
CA ASN A 50 16.28 -19.55 -1.54
C ASN A 50 16.20 -20.19 -0.15
N LYS A 51 15.07 -20.05 0.56
CA LYS A 51 14.88 -20.49 1.95
C LYS A 51 15.85 -19.83 2.93
N GLU A 52 16.26 -18.60 2.61
CA GLU A 52 17.09 -17.72 3.44
C GLU A 52 16.24 -16.73 4.25
N PHE A 53 14.94 -16.64 3.96
CA PHE A 53 13.99 -15.85 4.75
C PHE A 53 13.77 -16.48 6.14
N GLY A 54 14.42 -15.88 7.14
CA GLY A 54 14.40 -16.34 8.51
C GLY A 54 13.03 -16.27 9.21
N ASN A 55 13.02 -16.60 10.50
CA ASN A 55 11.83 -16.59 11.36
C ASN A 55 11.68 -15.28 12.16
N ASP A 56 12.61 -14.35 11.99
CA ASP A 56 12.61 -13.08 12.71
C ASP A 56 12.36 -11.93 11.73
N TYR A 57 11.56 -10.96 12.18
CA TYR A 57 11.41 -9.69 11.47
C TYR A 57 12.73 -8.90 11.46
N LYS A 58 13.39 -8.82 12.61
CA LYS A 58 14.62 -8.05 12.78
C LYS A 58 15.77 -8.67 11.98
N GLY A 59 16.43 -7.86 11.17
CA GLY A 59 17.48 -8.28 10.24
C GLY A 59 16.95 -8.86 8.92
N SER A 60 15.63 -9.00 8.75
CA SER A 60 15.06 -9.53 7.50
C SER A 60 15.05 -8.48 6.39
N SER A 61 15.05 -8.93 5.14
CA SER A 61 14.81 -8.05 3.98
C SER A 61 13.45 -7.34 4.02
N LEU A 62 12.45 -7.94 4.69
CA LEU A 62 11.14 -7.30 4.87
C LEU A 62 11.20 -6.13 5.84
N GLU A 63 12.05 -6.18 6.87
CA GLU A 63 12.29 -5.04 7.77
C GLU A 63 12.81 -3.82 7.01
N PHE A 64 13.77 -4.03 6.09
CA PHE A 64 14.26 -2.94 5.25
C PHE A 64 13.14 -2.30 4.43
N VAL A 65 12.33 -3.10 3.74
CA VAL A 65 11.19 -2.63 2.93
C VAL A 65 10.23 -1.81 3.78
N LEU A 66 9.84 -2.33 4.93
CA LEU A 66 8.88 -1.68 5.81
C LEU A 66 9.45 -0.41 6.42
N ASN A 67 10.71 -0.40 6.86
CA ASN A 67 11.37 0.81 7.36
C ASN A 67 11.37 1.92 6.30
N CYS A 68 11.79 1.62 5.06
CA CYS A 68 11.75 2.59 3.96
C CYS A 68 10.35 3.16 3.69
N ILE A 69 9.29 2.33 3.79
CA ILE A 69 7.90 2.80 3.67
C ILE A 69 7.57 3.77 4.82
N THR A 70 7.91 3.41 6.05
CA THR A 70 7.57 4.22 7.24
C THR A 70 8.34 5.52 7.35
N GLU A 71 9.50 5.62 6.70
CA GLU A 71 10.26 6.87 6.57
C GLU A 71 9.55 7.91 5.71
N GLN A 72 8.61 7.51 4.86
CA GLN A 72 7.79 8.40 4.03
C GLN A 72 6.65 9.02 4.85
N LYS A 73 7.02 9.75 5.91
CA LYS A 73 6.11 10.27 6.94
C LYS A 73 4.95 11.09 6.35
N GLN A 74 5.20 11.87 5.31
CA GLN A 74 4.19 12.71 4.65
C GLN A 74 2.90 11.95 4.31
N VAL A 75 3.00 10.69 3.89
CA VAL A 75 1.84 9.85 3.52
C VAL A 75 1.62 8.72 4.52
N PHE A 76 2.69 8.17 5.08
CA PHE A 76 2.67 6.92 5.83
C PHE A 76 2.88 7.11 7.35
N ILE A 77 2.69 8.33 7.87
CA ILE A 77 2.49 8.56 9.31
C ILE A 77 1.39 7.62 9.81
N GLY A 78 1.66 6.87 10.87
CA GLY A 78 0.69 5.93 11.43
C GLY A 78 0.65 4.57 10.71
N ALA A 79 0.95 4.48 9.41
CA ALA A 79 1.11 3.19 8.72
C ALA A 79 2.23 2.37 9.36
N SER A 80 3.22 3.08 9.89
CA SER A 80 4.27 2.51 10.70
C SER A 80 3.76 1.78 11.93
N HIS A 81 2.59 2.06 12.51
CA HIS A 81 2.06 1.26 13.62
C HIS A 81 1.56 -0.13 13.19
N ALA A 82 1.22 -0.33 11.90
CA ALA A 82 0.92 -1.65 11.37
C ALA A 82 2.19 -2.51 11.22
N PHE A 83 3.37 -1.86 11.22
CA PHE A 83 4.68 -2.48 11.02
C PHE A 83 5.63 -2.36 12.22
N TYR A 84 5.39 -1.42 13.14
CA TYR A 84 6.10 -1.21 14.39
C TYR A 84 5.55 -2.20 15.39
N TRP A 85 6.17 -3.36 15.34
CA TRP A 85 6.14 -4.39 16.33
C TRP A 85 6.35 -3.82 17.74
N LYS A 86 5.28 -3.80 18.54
CA LYS A 86 5.48 -4.08 19.97
C LYS A 86 5.82 -5.57 20.09
N PRO A 87 6.86 -5.98 20.85
CA PRO A 87 7.44 -7.34 20.82
C PRO A 87 6.55 -8.57 21.12
N LYS A 88 5.21 -8.48 21.11
CA LYS A 88 4.32 -9.58 21.52
C LYS A 88 2.95 -9.68 20.83
N LEU A 89 2.64 -8.97 19.74
CA LEU A 89 1.21 -8.86 19.34
C LEU A 89 0.76 -9.15 17.92
N ARG A 90 1.59 -9.58 16.97
CA ARG A 90 1.01 -10.08 15.70
C ARG A 90 1.84 -10.90 14.70
N ILE A 91 2.95 -11.59 15.06
CA ILE A 91 3.95 -12.10 14.08
C ILE A 91 3.20 -12.70 12.88
N PRO A 92 3.24 -12.10 11.66
CA PRO A 92 2.45 -12.67 10.58
C PRO A 92 2.94 -14.09 10.39
N ASP A 93 2.00 -15.02 10.20
CA ASP A 93 2.32 -16.46 10.23
C ASP A 93 3.39 -16.84 9.19
N ILE A 94 3.73 -15.94 8.25
CA ILE A 94 4.89 -16.01 7.37
C ILE A 94 6.25 -16.11 8.10
N TYR A 95 6.35 -15.91 9.41
CA TYR A 95 7.61 -16.14 10.13
C TYR A 95 7.64 -17.47 10.88
N GLU A 96 6.46 -18.08 11.07
CA GLU A 96 6.28 -19.30 11.86
C GLU A 96 5.89 -20.51 10.99
N ASN A 97 5.45 -20.28 9.76
CA ASN A 97 4.94 -21.30 8.85
C ASN A 97 5.56 -21.17 7.45
N GLU A 98 6.26 -22.23 7.02
CA GLU A 98 6.95 -22.29 5.73
C GLU A 98 6.00 -22.23 4.52
N GLU A 99 4.81 -22.82 4.58
CA GLU A 99 3.82 -22.71 3.49
C GLU A 99 3.34 -21.27 3.34
N ASN A 100 3.16 -20.56 4.46
CA ASN A 100 2.77 -19.15 4.47
C ASN A 100 3.89 -18.26 3.92
N LYS A 101 5.16 -18.55 4.25
CA LYS A 101 6.33 -17.90 3.63
C LYS A 101 6.30 -18.03 2.12
N MET A 102 6.21 -19.26 1.63
CA MET A 102 6.23 -19.55 0.21
C MET A 102 5.05 -18.90 -0.51
N SER A 103 3.85 -18.96 0.08
CA SER A 103 2.66 -18.30 -0.46
C SER A 103 2.84 -16.78 -0.54
N PHE A 104 3.42 -16.15 0.49
CA PHE A 104 3.70 -14.72 0.50
C PHE A 104 4.79 -14.33 -0.51
N GLY A 105 5.88 -15.09 -0.61
CA GLY A 105 6.92 -14.85 -1.61
C GLY A 105 6.41 -14.98 -3.04
N GLN A 106 5.59 -16.00 -3.32
CA GLN A 106 4.96 -16.17 -4.63
C GLN A 106 4.01 -15.02 -4.95
N PHE A 107 3.20 -14.59 -3.99
CA PHE A 107 2.34 -13.42 -4.13
C PHE A 107 3.13 -12.16 -4.46
N LEU A 108 4.23 -11.89 -3.73
CA LEU A 108 5.07 -10.72 -3.99
C LEU A 108 5.71 -10.79 -5.37
N GLU A 109 6.18 -11.97 -5.79
CA GLU A 109 6.75 -12.16 -7.12
C GLU A 109 5.73 -11.91 -8.22
N ASN A 110 4.54 -12.52 -8.11
CA ASN A 110 3.49 -12.37 -9.11
C ASN A 110 3.05 -10.91 -9.19
N CYS A 111 2.87 -10.24 -8.05
CA CYS A 111 2.60 -8.81 -8.02
C CYS A 111 3.75 -8.01 -8.64
N PHE A 112 5.02 -8.32 -8.34
CA PHE A 112 6.16 -7.59 -8.89
C PHE A 112 6.24 -7.66 -10.41
N ALA A 113 5.89 -8.82 -10.98
CA ALA A 113 5.88 -9.10 -12.42
C ALA A 113 4.57 -8.69 -13.13
N ALA A 114 3.51 -8.40 -12.39
CA ALA A 114 2.21 -8.03 -12.94
C ALA A 114 2.31 -6.76 -13.79
N LYS A 115 1.55 -6.73 -14.88
CA LYS A 115 1.53 -5.64 -15.86
C LYS A 115 0.18 -4.93 -15.94
N ASN A 116 -0.84 -5.47 -15.28
CA ASN A 116 -2.19 -4.93 -15.30
C ASN A 116 -2.90 -5.17 -13.96
N GLU A 117 -4.03 -4.49 -13.81
CA GLU A 117 -4.87 -4.51 -12.62
C GLU A 117 -5.42 -5.90 -12.29
N GLU A 118 -5.92 -6.62 -13.30
CA GLU A 118 -6.54 -7.94 -13.12
C GLU A 118 -5.58 -8.93 -12.46
N GLN A 119 -4.31 -8.95 -12.90
CA GLN A 119 -3.27 -9.78 -12.31
C GLN A 119 -3.05 -9.46 -10.83
N ILE A 120 -2.98 -8.18 -10.45
CA ILE A 120 -2.74 -7.77 -9.06
C ILE A 120 -3.94 -8.14 -8.18
N LEU A 121 -5.16 -7.90 -8.66
CA LEU A 121 -6.38 -8.23 -7.92
C LEU A 121 -6.53 -9.74 -7.70
N LYS A 122 -6.21 -10.54 -8.73
CA LYS A 122 -6.18 -12.01 -8.61
C LYS A 122 -5.22 -12.46 -7.52
N GLU A 123 -4.01 -11.93 -7.48
CA GLU A 123 -3.03 -12.29 -6.44
C GLU A 123 -3.47 -11.87 -5.04
N ILE A 124 -4.13 -10.71 -4.89
CA ILE A 124 -4.72 -10.28 -3.60
C ILE A 124 -5.78 -11.28 -3.13
N ILE A 125 -6.67 -11.72 -4.02
CA ILE A 125 -7.72 -12.69 -3.69
C ILE A 125 -7.09 -14.02 -3.29
N ASN A 126 -6.14 -14.54 -4.09
CA ASN A 126 -5.42 -15.78 -3.80
C ASN A 126 -4.73 -15.74 -2.43
N LEU A 127 -4.11 -14.61 -2.07
CA LEU A 127 -3.46 -14.45 -0.77
C LEU A 127 -4.47 -14.38 0.37
N ASP A 128 -5.58 -13.65 0.21
CA ASP A 128 -6.63 -13.56 1.23
C ASP A 128 -7.31 -14.92 1.50
N GLU A 129 -7.44 -15.77 0.48
CA GLU A 129 -7.95 -17.14 0.61
C GLU A 129 -7.07 -18.03 1.49
N LYS A 130 -5.75 -17.76 1.55
CA LYS A 130 -4.83 -18.48 2.45
C LYS A 130 -5.04 -18.15 3.93
N LYS A 131 -5.80 -17.08 4.25
CA LYS A 131 -6.14 -16.66 5.62
C LYS A 131 -4.94 -16.54 6.56
N ILE A 132 -3.79 -16.11 6.02
CA ILE A 132 -2.54 -15.92 6.76
C ILE A 132 -2.75 -14.84 7.82
N LYS A 133 -2.62 -15.18 9.10
CA LYS A 133 -2.85 -14.19 10.16
C LYS A 133 -1.76 -13.13 10.13
N GLY A 134 -2.16 -11.89 10.40
CA GLY A 134 -1.26 -10.74 10.37
C GLY A 134 -0.93 -10.21 8.96
N LEU A 135 -1.29 -10.93 7.89
CA LEU A 135 -1.01 -10.55 6.51
C LEU A 135 -2.25 -9.96 5.81
N GLY A 136 -2.82 -8.90 6.40
CA GLY A 136 -3.99 -8.20 5.84
C GLY A 136 -3.61 -7.11 4.82
N PRO A 137 -4.48 -6.08 4.63
CA PRO A 137 -4.21 -4.93 3.76
C PRO A 137 -2.96 -4.11 4.10
N ALA A 138 -2.24 -4.44 5.19
CA ALA A 138 -0.92 -3.85 5.46
C ALA A 138 0.02 -4.06 4.26
N VAL A 139 -0.06 -5.21 3.57
CA VAL A 139 0.72 -5.49 2.36
C VAL A 139 0.34 -4.58 1.20
N ALA A 140 -0.84 -3.96 1.19
CA ALA A 140 -1.26 -3.03 0.15
C ALA A 140 -0.31 -1.82 0.03
N ASN A 141 0.35 -1.41 1.12
CA ASN A 141 1.35 -0.33 1.05
C ASN A 141 2.61 -0.78 0.30
N ILE A 142 3.03 -2.05 0.40
CA ILE A 142 4.10 -2.59 -0.46
C ILE A 142 3.64 -2.56 -1.92
N LEU A 143 2.42 -3.04 -2.18
CA LEU A 143 1.85 -3.03 -3.52
C LEU A 143 1.71 -1.63 -4.11
N TYR A 144 1.43 -0.59 -3.30
CA TYR A 144 1.41 0.80 -3.75
C TYR A 144 2.76 1.23 -4.35
N PHE A 145 3.88 0.81 -3.75
CA PHE A 145 5.21 1.12 -4.29
C PHE A 145 5.58 0.28 -5.52
N LEU A 146 4.89 -0.83 -5.77
CA LEU A 146 5.03 -1.59 -7.01
C LEU A 146 4.13 -1.06 -8.13
N HIS A 147 2.91 -0.66 -7.79
CA HIS A 147 1.81 -0.32 -8.70
C HIS A 147 1.00 0.90 -8.23
N PRO A 148 1.60 2.10 -8.17
CA PRO A 148 1.00 3.29 -7.56
C PRO A 148 -0.24 3.83 -8.28
N GLU A 149 -0.46 3.43 -9.54
CA GLU A 149 -1.63 3.82 -10.32
C GLU A 149 -2.83 2.89 -10.10
N ILE A 150 -2.59 1.68 -9.59
CA ILE A 150 -3.59 0.62 -9.44
C ILE A 150 -3.97 0.45 -7.97
N ILE A 151 -3.01 0.60 -7.07
CA ILE A 151 -3.16 0.31 -5.64
C ILE A 151 -3.00 1.62 -4.89
N PRO A 152 -4.04 2.17 -4.24
CA PRO A 152 -3.90 3.36 -3.40
C PRO A 152 -3.20 3.03 -2.07
N PRO A 153 -2.48 4.00 -1.47
CA PRO A 153 -1.90 3.81 -0.16
C PRO A 153 -2.99 3.69 0.91
N PHE A 154 -2.66 3.08 2.04
CA PHE A 154 -3.64 2.73 3.07
C PHE A 154 -3.11 2.97 4.48
N ASN A 155 -3.85 3.76 5.26
CA ASN A 155 -3.68 3.91 6.70
C ASN A 155 -4.95 4.48 7.32
N THR A 156 -4.97 4.64 8.64
CA THR A 156 -6.11 5.18 9.38
C THR A 156 -6.55 6.56 8.89
N ALA A 157 -5.62 7.49 8.64
CA ALA A 157 -5.94 8.84 8.19
C ALA A 157 -6.57 8.83 6.79
N ILE A 158 -6.04 8.01 5.88
CA ILE A 158 -6.57 7.82 4.53
C ILE A 158 -7.99 7.24 4.59
N VAL A 159 -8.23 6.20 5.39
CA VAL A 159 -9.57 5.61 5.54
C VAL A 159 -10.56 6.60 6.13
N ASN A 160 -10.15 7.37 7.14
CA ASN A 160 -11.00 8.40 7.74
C ASN A 160 -11.33 9.51 6.75
N GLY A 161 -10.34 9.98 5.99
CA GLY A 161 -10.54 10.96 4.92
C GLY A 161 -11.48 10.43 3.83
N PHE A 162 -11.28 9.19 3.39
CA PHE A 162 -12.16 8.52 2.43
C PHE A 162 -13.61 8.46 2.94
N ASN A 163 -13.82 7.95 4.15
CA ASN A 163 -15.14 7.85 4.76
C ASN A 163 -15.81 9.23 4.89
N HIS A 164 -15.03 10.26 5.22
CA HIS A 164 -15.54 11.63 5.32
C HIS A 164 -15.97 12.20 3.96
N LEU A 165 -15.15 12.01 2.93
CA LEU A 165 -15.36 12.52 1.57
C LEU A 165 -16.52 11.82 0.86
N PHE A 166 -16.58 10.49 0.96
CA PHE A 166 -17.54 9.67 0.22
C PHE A 166 -18.75 9.23 1.05
N LYS A 167 -18.83 9.65 2.32
CA LYS A 167 -19.89 9.26 3.29
C LYS A 167 -19.99 7.74 3.47
N GLU A 168 -18.83 7.10 3.43
CA GLU A 168 -18.65 5.65 3.58
C GLU A 168 -18.29 5.26 5.02
N LYS A 169 -18.26 3.95 5.30
CA LYS A 169 -17.87 3.39 6.61
C LYS A 169 -16.89 2.22 6.49
N VAL A 170 -15.91 2.37 5.60
CA VAL A 170 -14.81 1.41 5.41
C VAL A 170 -14.01 1.26 6.71
N LYS A 171 -13.64 0.02 7.04
CA LYS A 171 -12.83 -0.31 8.23
C LYS A 171 -11.45 -0.84 7.84
N LEU A 172 -10.48 -0.66 8.73
CA LEU A 172 -9.14 -1.23 8.59
C LEU A 172 -9.16 -2.75 8.74
N GLY A 173 -8.20 -3.43 8.09
CA GLY A 173 -7.88 -4.83 8.36
C GLY A 173 -8.59 -5.88 7.51
N SER A 174 -9.42 -5.49 6.53
CA SER A 174 -10.07 -6.40 5.58
C SER A 174 -9.70 -6.06 4.14
N TRP A 175 -9.33 -7.09 3.35
CA TRP A 175 -9.09 -6.94 1.92
C TRP A 175 -10.35 -6.52 1.16
N THR A 176 -11.52 -7.04 1.53
CA THR A 176 -12.82 -6.64 0.94
C THR A 176 -13.07 -5.14 1.11
N GLU A 177 -12.88 -4.61 2.32
CA GLU A 177 -13.04 -3.18 2.61
C GLU A 177 -11.99 -2.33 1.88
N TYR A 178 -10.75 -2.80 1.82
CA TYR A 178 -9.68 -2.14 1.06
C TYR A 178 -10.00 -2.07 -0.44
N LEU A 179 -10.43 -3.19 -1.04
CA LEU A 179 -10.76 -3.26 -2.47
C LEU A 179 -11.98 -2.41 -2.81
N ARG A 180 -12.98 -2.34 -1.93
CA ARG A 180 -14.12 -1.42 -2.07
C ARG A 180 -13.67 0.04 -2.06
N MET A 181 -12.83 0.42 -1.10
CA MET A 181 -12.26 1.77 -1.03
C MET A 181 -11.47 2.10 -2.30
N ARG A 182 -10.62 1.18 -2.74
CA ARG A 182 -9.82 1.30 -3.96
C ARG A 182 -10.68 1.57 -5.20
N GLU A 183 -11.73 0.77 -5.40
CA GLU A 183 -12.62 0.91 -6.55
C GLU A 183 -13.21 2.33 -6.65
N VAL A 184 -13.74 2.83 -5.53
CA VAL A 184 -14.32 4.18 -5.47
C VAL A 184 -13.27 5.26 -5.78
N ILE A 185 -12.05 5.13 -5.23
CA ILE A 185 -10.94 6.05 -5.49
C ILE A 185 -10.58 6.09 -6.98
N LEU A 186 -10.46 4.92 -7.62
CA LEU A 186 -10.09 4.84 -9.03
C LEU A 186 -11.18 5.39 -9.95
N GLN A 187 -12.44 5.01 -9.71
CA GLN A 187 -13.58 5.54 -10.46
C GLN A 187 -13.65 7.07 -10.37
N LYS A 188 -13.47 7.62 -9.17
CA LYS A 188 -13.48 9.07 -8.97
C LYS A 188 -12.28 9.75 -9.64
N THR A 189 -11.10 9.13 -9.59
CA THR A 189 -9.89 9.63 -10.27
C THR A 189 -10.08 9.70 -11.77
N ILE A 190 -10.65 8.67 -12.40
CA ILE A 190 -10.98 8.64 -13.82
C ILE A 190 -11.99 9.73 -14.17
N SER A 191 -13.06 9.88 -13.36
CA SER A 191 -14.07 10.92 -13.55
C SER A 191 -13.46 12.34 -13.54
N ILE A 192 -12.56 12.61 -12.61
CA ILE A 192 -11.87 13.91 -12.50
C ILE A 192 -10.89 14.12 -13.66
N LYS A 193 -10.08 13.11 -14.03
CA LYS A 193 -9.16 13.20 -15.18
C LYS A 193 -9.90 13.56 -16.47
N ASN A 194 -11.03 12.91 -16.72
CA ASN A 194 -11.88 13.18 -17.88
C ASN A 194 -12.49 14.59 -17.88
N HIS A 195 -12.60 15.22 -16.71
CA HIS A 195 -13.05 16.60 -16.58
C HIS A 195 -11.90 17.59 -16.84
N CYS A 196 -10.70 17.31 -16.32
CA CYS A 196 -9.52 18.16 -16.52
C CYS A 196 -8.93 18.09 -17.94
N GLN A 197 -9.11 16.99 -18.68
CA GLN A 197 -8.65 16.87 -20.08
C GLN A 197 -9.59 17.54 -21.11
N LYS A 198 -10.76 18.03 -20.68
CA LYS A 198 -11.73 18.72 -21.53
C LYS A 198 -11.62 20.25 -21.47
N ILE A 199 -10.60 20.76 -20.78
CA ILE A 199 -10.24 22.17 -20.65
C ILE A 199 -8.89 22.35 -21.34
#